data_AF-A0A6H0CMX3-F1
#
_entry.id   AF-A0A6H0CMX3-F1
#
_cell.length_a   1.000
_cell.length_b   1.000
_cell.length_c   1.000
_cell.angle_alpha   90.00
_cell.angle_beta   90.00
_cell.angle_gamma   90.00
#
_symmetry.space_group_name_H-M   'P 1'
#
loop_
_entity.id
_entity.type
_entity.pdbx_description
1 polymer ?
#
loop_
_entity_poly.entity_id
_entity_poly.type
_entity_poly.pdbx_seq_one_letter_code
_entity_poly.pdbx_strand_id
1 'polypeptide(L)'
;MAHEVDPNSCERTPDAIRAALQRRPDWLKAFERDWLSAAAEFDQPGLDAVIDKWFPFACACATPGYLDEVEQTIKRMTEGDTEGLVFYDADGNAYDADNHPVDASRRR
;
A
#
# COMPACT_ATOMS: atom_id res chain seq x y z
N MET A 1 10.09 -2.59 -12.34
CA MET A 1 9.20 -1.43 -12.61
C MET A 1 8.47 -1.24 -11.30
N ALA A 2 8.34 -0.03 -10.74
CA ALA A 2 7.51 0.11 -9.55
C ALA A 2 6.10 -0.33 -9.95
N HIS A 3 5.60 -1.45 -9.41
CA HIS A 3 4.21 -1.80 -9.63
C HIS A 3 3.38 -0.69 -9.01
N GLU A 4 2.75 0.13 -9.85
CA GLU A 4 1.77 1.09 -9.37
C GLU A 4 0.55 0.29 -8.89
N VAL A 5 -0.06 0.72 -7.78
CA VAL A 5 -1.29 0.07 -7.30
C VAL A 5 -2.34 0.22 -8.38
N ASP A 6 -2.90 -0.89 -8.86
CA ASP A 6 -4.00 -0.84 -9.82
C ASP A 6 -5.31 -0.55 -9.06
N PRO A 7 -5.96 0.61 -9.30
CA PRO A 7 -7.17 0.98 -8.59
C PRO A 7 -8.39 0.11 -8.96
N ASN A 8 -8.28 -0.74 -10.00
CA ASN A 8 -9.34 -1.66 -10.42
C ASN A 8 -9.08 -3.10 -9.96
N SER A 9 -7.99 -3.36 -9.23
CA SER A 9 -7.66 -4.70 -8.74
C SER A 9 -8.59 -5.20 -7.63
N CYS A 10 -9.40 -4.32 -7.03
CA CYS A 10 -10.39 -4.68 -6.02
C CYS A 10 -11.75 -4.02 -6.31
N GLU A 11 -12.85 -4.70 -5.99
CA GLU A 11 -14.17 -4.07 -6.00
C GLU A 11 -14.37 -3.21 -4.75
N ARG A 12 -15.07 -2.07 -4.90
CA ARG A 12 -15.38 -1.15 -3.79
C ARG A 12 -16.57 -1.65 -2.96
N THR A 13 -16.46 -2.88 -2.46
CA THR A 13 -17.47 -3.52 -1.60
C THR A 13 -16.81 -4.01 -0.30
N PRO A 14 -17.53 -4.05 0.83
CA PRO A 14 -16.96 -4.46 2.10
C PRO A 14 -16.47 -5.91 2.08
N ASP A 15 -17.14 -6.80 1.34
CA ASP A 15 -16.74 -8.20 1.22
C ASP A 15 -15.45 -8.36 0.38
N ALA A 16 -15.33 -7.62 -0.72
CA ALA A 16 -14.12 -7.63 -1.54
C ALA A 16 -12.92 -7.04 -0.78
N ILE A 17 -13.13 -5.94 -0.05
CA ILE A 17 -12.12 -5.33 0.82
C ILE A 17 -11.68 -6.34 1.89
N ARG A 18 -12.61 -7.00 2.58
CA ARG A 18 -12.29 -8.01 3.60
C ARG A 18 -11.49 -9.17 3.01
N ALA A 19 -11.88 -9.67 1.84
CA ALA A 19 -11.18 -10.74 1.15
C ALA A 19 -9.75 -10.34 0.74
N ALA A 20 -9.57 -9.16 0.17
CA ALA A 20 -8.25 -8.65 -0.23
C ALA A 20 -7.32 -8.47 0.99
N LEU A 21 -7.85 -7.98 2.11
CA LEU A 21 -7.08 -7.76 3.34
C LEU A 21 -6.68 -9.05 4.09
N GLN A 22 -7.18 -10.23 3.71
CA GLN A 22 -6.78 -11.50 4.36
C GLN A 22 -5.27 -11.74 4.32
N ARG A 23 -4.59 -11.20 3.30
CA ARG A 23 -3.13 -11.28 3.14
C ARG A 23 -2.36 -10.45 4.18
N ARG A 24 -3.02 -9.49 4.84
CA ARG A 24 -2.49 -8.60 5.87
C ARG A 24 -3.39 -8.61 7.12
N PRO A 25 -3.20 -9.61 8.03
CA PRO A 25 -4.08 -9.80 9.19
C PRO A 25 -4.14 -8.59 10.14
N ASP A 26 -3.09 -7.78 10.18
CA ASP A 26 -3.02 -6.52 10.92
C ASP A 26 -4.03 -5.49 10.37
N TRP A 27 -4.08 -5.35 9.05
CA TRP A 27 -5.01 -4.46 8.37
C TRP A 27 -6.44 -4.97 8.40
N LEU A 28 -6.64 -6.28 8.23
CA LEU A 28 -7.95 -6.92 8.33
C LEU A 28 -8.60 -6.63 9.69
N LYS A 29 -7.87 -6.81 10.80
CA LYS A 29 -8.40 -6.53 12.15
C LYS A 29 -8.77 -5.06 12.34
N ALA A 30 -7.96 -4.15 11.79
CA ALA A 30 -8.24 -2.72 11.87
C ALA A 30 -9.48 -2.34 11.04
N PHE A 31 -9.63 -2.89 9.84
CA PHE A 31 -10.83 -2.74 9.02
C PHE A 31 -12.07 -3.27 9.74
N GLU A 32 -12.02 -4.49 10.28
CA GLU A 32 -13.15 -5.09 11.00
C GLU A 32 -13.57 -4.27 12.21
N ARG A 33 -12.62 -3.72 12.97
CA ARG A 33 -12.92 -2.82 14.08
C ARG A 33 -13.61 -1.54 13.62
N ASP A 34 -13.06 -0.88 12.59
CA ASP A 34 -13.62 0.37 12.07
C ASP A 34 -15.03 0.13 11.48
N TRP A 35 -15.21 -0.99 10.77
CA TRP A 35 -16.50 -1.42 10.23
C TRP A 35 -17.53 -1.71 11.32
N LEU A 36 -17.16 -2.47 12.36
CA LEU A 36 -18.06 -2.76 13.49
C LEU A 36 -18.42 -1.50 14.27
N SER A 37 -17.48 -0.54 14.40
CA SER A 37 -17.75 0.75 15.03
C SER A 37 -18.81 1.53 14.26
N ALA A 38 -18.65 1.67 12.94
CA ALA A 38 -19.62 2.37 12.09
C ALA A 38 -20.98 1.63 12.04
N ALA A 39 -20.95 0.29 11.99
CA ALA A 39 -22.16 -0.53 11.99
C ALA A 39 -22.94 -0.44 13.31
N ALA A 40 -22.27 -0.27 14.44
CA ALA A 40 -22.91 -0.11 15.74
C ALA A 40 -23.75 1.18 15.83
N GLU A 41 -23.36 2.22 15.09
CA GLU A 41 -24.09 3.48 15.01
C GLU A 41 -25.21 3.46 13.95
N PHE A 42 -25.34 2.36 13.19
CA PHE A 42 -26.22 2.24 12.02
C PHE A 42 -26.05 3.42 11.04
N ASP A 43 -24.83 3.97 10.97
CA ASP A 43 -24.50 5.16 10.18
C ASP A 43 -24.03 4.76 8.79
N GLN A 44 -24.92 4.87 7.80
CA GLN A 44 -24.59 4.55 6.40
C GLN A 44 -23.44 5.42 5.85
N PRO A 45 -23.44 6.76 6.05
CA PRO A 45 -22.27 7.59 5.77
C PRO A 45 -20.96 7.10 6.41
N GLY A 46 -21.02 6.65 7.66
CA GLY A 46 -19.87 6.09 8.37
C GLY A 46 -19.36 4.80 7.72
N LEU A 47 -20.25 3.91 7.28
CA LEU A 47 -19.89 2.69 6.56
C LEU A 47 -19.24 3.02 5.21
N ASP A 48 -19.78 3.99 4.46
CA ASP A 48 -19.21 4.43 3.19
C ASP A 48 -17.82 5.05 3.40
N ALA A 49 -17.63 5.83 4.46
CA ALA A 49 -16.32 6.39 4.82
C ALA A 49 -15.28 5.32 5.20
N VAL A 50 -15.70 4.23 5.85
CA VAL A 50 -14.83 3.08 6.13
C VAL A 50 -14.41 2.41 4.82
N ILE A 51 -15.33 2.20 3.88
CA ILE A 51 -15.02 1.65 2.55
C ILE A 51 -14.00 2.54 1.85
N ASP A 52 -14.21 3.85 1.82
CA ASP A 52 -13.34 4.82 1.14
C ASP A 52 -11.93 4.85 1.72
N LYS A 53 -11.83 4.76 3.05
CA LYS A 53 -10.57 4.68 3.76
C LYS A 53 -9.78 3.42 3.40
N TRP A 54 -10.45 2.27 3.35
CA TRP A 54 -9.78 0.97 3.23
C TRP A 54 -9.62 0.48 1.79
N PHE A 55 -10.37 1.03 0.84
CA PHE A 55 -10.32 0.64 -0.57
C PHE A 55 -8.92 0.71 -1.22
N PRO A 56 -8.10 1.76 -1.00
CA PRO A 56 -6.75 1.80 -1.58
C PRO A 56 -5.83 0.68 -1.04
N PHE A 57 -5.96 0.33 0.25
CA PHE A 57 -5.20 -0.76 0.85
C PHE A 57 -5.63 -2.12 0.31
N ALA A 58 -6.94 -2.29 0.09
CA ALA A 58 -7.47 -3.50 -0.55
C ALA A 58 -6.96 -3.63 -1.99
N CYS A 59 -6.93 -2.54 -2.77
CA CYS A 59 -6.35 -2.53 -4.11
C CYS A 59 -4.86 -2.89 -4.09
N ALA A 60 -4.09 -2.35 -3.15
CA ALA A 60 -2.69 -2.71 -2.97
C ALA A 60 -2.49 -4.21 -2.64
N CYS A 61 -3.35 -4.78 -1.79
CA CYS A 61 -3.31 -6.22 -1.48
C CYS A 61 -3.73 -7.11 -2.65
N ALA A 62 -4.66 -6.64 -3.47
CA ALA A 62 -5.19 -7.37 -4.62
C ALA A 62 -4.32 -7.22 -5.88
N THR A 63 -3.53 -6.14 -5.99
CA THR A 63 -2.59 -5.90 -7.08
C THR A 63 -1.50 -6.99 -7.04
N PRO A 64 -1.40 -7.85 -8.07
CA PRO A 64 -0.38 -8.91 -8.09
C PRO A 64 1.04 -8.35 -8.01
N GLY A 65 1.87 -8.92 -7.14
CA GLY A 65 3.29 -8.56 -7.00
C GLY A 65 3.58 -7.27 -6.22
N TYR A 66 2.60 -6.38 -6.03
CA TYR A 66 2.82 -5.11 -5.33
C TYR A 66 3.31 -5.30 -3.90
N LEU A 67 2.58 -6.06 -3.09
CA LEU A 67 2.98 -6.32 -1.70
C LEU A 67 4.27 -7.14 -1.60
N ASP A 68 4.48 -8.08 -2.53
CA ASP A 68 5.69 -8.91 -2.53
C ASP A 68 6.94 -8.04 -2.78
N GLU A 69 6.86 -7.04 -3.68
CA GLU A 69 7.93 -6.05 -3.89
C GLU A 69 8.15 -5.14 -2.67
N VAL A 70 7.07 -4.70 -2.02
CA VAL A 70 7.15 -3.87 -0.81
C VAL A 70 7.81 -4.65 0.33
N GLU A 71 7.39 -5.90 0.57
CA GLU A 71 7.98 -6.76 1.59
C GLU A 71 9.44 -7.10 1.29
N GLN A 72 9.77 -7.37 0.03
CA GLN A 72 11.16 -7.58 -0.40
C GLN A 72 12.02 -6.33 -0.16
N THR A 73 11.48 -5.15 -0.47
CA THR A 73 12.17 -3.87 -0.24
C THR A 73 12.43 -3.65 1.25
N ILE A 74 11.41 -3.85 2.10
CA ILE A 74 11.54 -3.72 3.56
C ILE A 74 12.55 -4.73 4.11
N LYS A 75 12.53 -5.96 3.62
CA LYS A 75 13.48 -7.00 4.03
C LYS A 75 14.92 -6.58 3.69
N ARG A 76 15.18 -6.13 2.47
CA ARG A 76 16.51 -5.65 2.04
C ARG A 76 16.99 -4.49 2.90
N MET A 77 16.12 -3.50 3.16
CA MET A 77 16.43 -2.38 4.05
C MET A 77 16.76 -2.84 5.48
N THR A 78 16.04 -3.85 6.00
CA THR A 78 16.29 -4.40 7.34
C THR A 78 17.61 -5.17 7.42
N GLU A 79 18.00 -5.82 6.31
CA GLU A 79 19.27 -6.53 6.16
C GLU A 79 20.45 -5.59 5.84
N GLY A 80 20.20 -4.28 5.72
CA GLY A 80 21.21 -3.28 5.39
C GLY A 80 21.60 -3.25 3.91
N ASP A 81 20.89 -3.98 3.06
CA ASP A 81 21.04 -3.96 1.62
C ASP A 81 20.19 -2.83 1.03
N THR A 82 20.85 -1.70 0.77
CA THR A 82 20.23 -0.51 0.18
C THR A 82 20.55 -0.34 -1.30
N GLU A 83 21.17 -1.35 -1.94
CA GLU A 83 21.67 -1.25 -3.30
C GLU A 83 20.52 -1.01 -4.30
N GLY A 84 20.60 0.07 -5.08
CA GLY A 84 19.58 0.43 -6.07
C GLY A 84 18.27 1.00 -5.50
N LEU A 85 18.20 1.31 -4.20
CA LEU A 85 17.16 2.19 -3.66
C LEU A 85 17.44 3.63 -4.08
N VAL A 86 16.38 4.35 -4.46
CA VAL A 86 16.45 5.75 -4.86
C VAL A 86 15.50 6.54 -3.99
N PHE A 87 16.05 7.56 -3.34
CA PHE A 87 15.32 8.52 -2.50
C PHE A 87 15.25 9.85 -3.24
N TYR A 88 14.12 10.53 -3.16
CA TYR A 88 13.93 11.83 -3.81
C TYR A 88 13.86 12.93 -2.75
N ASP A 89 14.60 14.01 -2.96
CA ASP A 89 14.47 15.23 -2.15
C ASP A 89 13.24 16.05 -2.55
N ALA A 90 12.98 17.14 -1.82
CA ALA A 90 11.85 18.03 -2.08
C ALA A 90 11.92 18.75 -3.44
N ASP A 91 13.12 18.84 -4.02
CA ASP A 91 13.39 19.46 -5.32
C ASP A 91 13.33 18.42 -6.47
N GLY A 92 13.07 17.15 -6.15
CA GLY A 92 12.95 16.05 -7.11
C GLY A 92 14.29 15.42 -7.52
N ASN A 93 15.39 15.73 -6.83
CA ASN A 93 16.68 15.10 -7.10
C ASN A 93 16.74 13.71 -6.47
N ALA A 94 17.25 12.75 -7.24
CA ALA A 94 17.40 11.36 -6.84
C ALA A 94 18.77 11.12 -6.16
N TYR A 95 18.76 10.42 -5.02
CA TYR A 95 19.95 10.00 -4.28
C TYR A 95 19.90 8.52 -3.90
N ASP A 96 21.06 7.88 -3.80
CA ASP A 96 21.20 6.57 -3.18
C ASP A 96 21.22 6.66 -1.65
N ALA A 97 21.32 5.53 -0.97
CA ALA A 97 21.36 5.49 0.49
C ALA A 97 22.63 6.09 1.12
N ASP A 98 23.70 6.23 0.34
CA ASP A 98 24.96 6.85 0.74
C ASP A 98 24.99 8.36 0.40
N ASN A 99 23.85 8.91 -0.03
CA ASN A 99 23.66 10.30 -0.42
C ASN A 99 24.45 10.72 -1.68
N HIS A 100 24.76 9.77 -2.56
CA HIS A 100 25.26 10.09 -3.90
C HIS A 100 24.11 10.34 -4.88
N PRO A 101 24.22 11.36 -5.75
CA PRO A 101 23.20 11.63 -6.75
C PRO A 101 23.09 10.49 -7.76
N VAL A 102 21.86 10.06 -8.06
CA VAL A 102 21.57 8.99 -9.03
C VAL A 102 20.93 9.59 -10.28
N ASP A 103 21.43 9.23 -11.46
CA ASP A 103 20.82 9.63 -12.71
C ASP A 103 19.58 8.76 -13.01
N ALA A 104 18.43 9.18 -12.48
CA ALA A 104 17.15 8.48 -12.68
C ALA A 104 16.63 8.56 -14.13
N SER A 105 17.25 9.36 -15.01
CA SER A 105 16.79 9.65 -16.38
C SER A 105 16.97 8.49 -17.37
N ARG A 106 17.64 7.37 -16.98
CA ARG A 106 18.13 6.36 -17.92
C ARG A 106 17.32 5.07 -18.05
N ARG A 107 16.15 4.96 -17.41
CA ARG A 107 15.25 3.80 -17.60
C ARG A 107 13.98 4.23 -18.33
N ARG A 108 14.09 4.37 -19.65
CA ARG A 108 12.96 4.28 -20.59
C ARG A 108 12.82 2.85 -21.07
#